data_AF-A0A0G0UHJ9-F1
#
_entry.id   AF-A0A0G0UHJ9-F1
#
_cell.length_a   1.000
_cell.length_b   1.000
_cell.length_c   1.000
_cell.angle_alpha   90.00
_cell.angle_beta   90.00
_cell.angle_gamma   90.00
#
_symmetry.space_group_name_H-M   'P 1'
#
loop_
_entity.id
_entity.type
_entity.pdbx_description
1 polymer ?
#
loop_
_entity_poly.entity_id
_entity_poly.type
_entity_poly.pdbx_seq_one_letter_code
_entity_poly.pdbx_strand_id
1 'polypeptide(L)'
;MIIFGIDPGTATTGYGVIETLKKGSSKSLKLIDYNCIVTPKEMEMPLRLNSIQKDLVRLLKKFNPDCVTIEQLFFGINSRTAMTVGQARGVILSTAAGYGVPIFEYQGLHVKHTLTGSGRADKKEIQKHVMKYLGKRKLSKPENGYIDDAADALAVAICHYLKISSK
;
A
#
# COMPACT_ATOMS: atom_id res chain seq x y z
N MET A 1 -15.71 2.80 -5.49
CA MET A 1 -14.80 1.64 -5.64
C MET A 1 -13.80 1.67 -4.50
N ILE A 2 -13.63 0.57 -3.77
CA ILE A 2 -12.67 0.42 -2.68
C ILE A 2 -11.35 -0.11 -3.26
N ILE A 3 -10.28 0.66 -3.10
CA ILE A 3 -8.92 0.29 -3.52
C ILE A 3 -8.11 0.01 -2.26
N PHE A 4 -7.50 -1.18 -2.20
CA PHE A 4 -6.62 -1.59 -1.10
C PHE A 4 -5.16 -1.57 -1.56
N GLY A 5 -4.40 -0.55 -1.14
CA GLY A 5 -2.97 -0.42 -1.43
C GLY A 5 -2.10 -1.12 -0.41
N ILE A 6 -0.99 -1.70 -0.88
CA ILE A 6 -0.01 -2.43 -0.07
C ILE A 6 1.41 -2.00 -0.44
N ASP A 7 2.20 -1.68 0.57
CA ASP A 7 3.66 -1.54 0.51
C ASP A 7 4.32 -2.77 1.20
N PRO A 8 4.86 -3.74 0.43
CA PRO A 8 5.34 -5.00 0.98
C PRO A 8 6.64 -4.89 1.81
N GLY A 9 6.64 -5.51 2.98
CA GLY A 9 7.87 -5.68 3.78
C GLY A 9 7.77 -6.82 4.79
N THR A 10 8.91 -7.32 5.26
CA THR A 10 8.92 -8.42 6.25
C THR A 10 8.67 -7.92 7.67
N ALA A 11 9.29 -6.80 8.06
CA ALA A 11 9.08 -6.18 9.37
C ALA A 11 7.82 -5.34 9.43
N THR A 12 7.57 -4.59 8.37
CA THR A 12 6.45 -3.67 8.24
C THR A 12 5.89 -3.87 6.85
N THR A 13 4.62 -4.23 6.75
CA THR A 13 3.86 -4.18 5.48
C THR A 13 2.81 -3.09 5.63
N GLY A 14 2.99 -1.98 4.91
CA GLY A 14 2.03 -0.88 4.91
C GLY A 14 0.75 -1.26 4.18
N TYR A 15 -0.40 -0.79 4.68
CA TYR A 15 -1.65 -0.84 3.93
C TYR A 15 -2.41 0.49 4.00
N GLY A 16 -3.13 0.79 2.93
CA GLY A 16 -4.00 1.96 2.82
C GLY A 16 -5.27 1.64 2.04
N VAL A 17 -6.43 2.02 2.58
CA VAL A 17 -7.73 1.75 1.99
C VAL A 17 -8.41 3.07 1.65
N ILE A 18 -8.74 3.25 0.38
CA ILE A 18 -9.43 4.44 -0.13
C ILE A 18 -10.69 4.05 -0.88
N GLU A 19 -11.68 4.93 -0.84
CA GLU A 19 -12.93 4.82 -1.58
C GLU A 19 -12.98 5.93 -2.64
N THR A 20 -13.19 5.54 -3.90
CA THR A 20 -13.47 6.48 -4.99
C THR A 20 -14.92 6.93 -4.93
N LEU A 21 -15.12 8.25 -5.00
CA LEU A 21 -16.44 8.88 -5.00
C LEU A 21 -16.85 9.28 -6.42
N LYS A 22 -18.16 9.34 -6.68
CA LYS A 22 -18.70 9.69 -8.01
C LYS A 22 -18.29 11.11 -8.43
N LYS A 23 -18.10 11.30 -9.76
CA LYS A 23 -17.89 12.62 -10.40
C LYS A 23 -19.02 13.58 -9.95
N GLY A 24 -18.64 14.77 -9.47
CA GLY A 24 -19.56 15.78 -8.92
C GLY A 24 -19.47 15.98 -7.39
N SER A 25 -18.77 15.09 -6.67
CA SER A 25 -18.45 15.30 -5.25
C SER A 25 -17.32 16.33 -5.11
N SER A 26 -17.35 17.16 -4.05
CA SER A 26 -16.28 18.13 -3.76
C SER A 26 -14.92 17.48 -3.48
N LYS A 27 -14.91 16.17 -3.17
CA LYS A 27 -13.73 15.31 -3.10
C LYS A 27 -13.96 14.05 -3.92
N SER A 28 -12.95 13.65 -4.70
CA SER A 28 -13.02 12.43 -5.52
C SER A 28 -12.55 11.17 -4.77
N LEU A 29 -11.89 11.34 -3.63
CA LEU A 29 -11.36 10.26 -2.80
C LEU A 29 -11.75 10.44 -1.33
N LYS A 30 -12.02 9.32 -0.67
CA LYS A 30 -12.26 9.22 0.77
C LYS A 30 -11.30 8.21 1.38
N LEU A 31 -10.64 8.61 2.47
CA LEU A 31 -9.81 7.71 3.28
C LEU A 31 -10.71 6.82 4.13
N ILE A 32 -10.52 5.50 4.06
CA ILE A 32 -11.26 4.50 4.84
C ILE A 32 -10.44 4.05 6.04
N ASP A 33 -9.23 3.54 5.82
CA ASP A 33 -8.31 3.12 6.89
C ASP A 33 -6.87 3.10 6.35
N TYR A 34 -5.87 3.08 7.22
CA TYR A 34 -4.47 2.84 6.89
C TYR A 34 -3.69 2.48 8.15
N ASN A 35 -2.82 1.50 8.05
CA ASN A 35 -1.92 1.10 9.14
C ASN A 35 -0.79 0.24 8.56
N CYS A 36 -0.11 -0.52 9.41
CA CYS A 36 0.88 -1.50 9.02
C CYS A 36 0.63 -2.82 9.72
N ILE A 37 0.83 -3.91 8.99
CA ILE A 37 1.08 -5.22 9.57
C ILE A 37 2.52 -5.22 10.06
N VAL A 38 2.74 -5.57 11.33
CA VAL A 38 4.07 -5.53 11.97
C VAL A 38 4.41 -6.89 12.51
N THR A 39 5.62 -7.36 12.21
CA THR A 39 6.14 -8.62 12.78
C THR A 39 7.44 -8.36 13.57
N PRO A 40 7.61 -8.98 14.76
CA PRO A 40 8.83 -8.87 15.54
C PRO A 40 10.07 -9.30 14.75
N LYS A 41 11.23 -8.69 15.04
CA LYS A 41 12.48 -9.00 14.34
C LYS A 41 13.03 -10.37 14.73
N GLU A 42 12.74 -10.79 15.95
CA GLU A 42 13.16 -12.04 16.59
C GLU A 42 12.33 -13.24 16.12
N MET A 43 11.24 -12.99 15.39
CA MET A 43 10.38 -14.03 14.86
C MET A 43 11.01 -14.69 13.63
N GLU A 44 11.03 -16.02 13.60
CA GLU A 44 11.51 -16.80 12.45
C GLU A 44 10.72 -16.47 11.18
N MET A 45 11.42 -16.44 10.03
CA MET A 45 10.83 -15.98 8.77
C MET A 45 9.52 -16.69 8.38
N PRO A 46 9.38 -18.03 8.47
CA PRO A 46 8.11 -18.70 8.17
C PRO A 46 6.95 -18.23 9.05
N LEU A 47 7.21 -17.91 10.33
CA LEU A 47 6.19 -17.41 11.25
C LEU A 47 5.80 -15.96 10.91
N ARG A 48 6.77 -15.13 10.49
CA ARG A 48 6.49 -13.77 10.01
C ARG A 48 5.59 -13.79 8.78
N LEU A 49 5.92 -14.64 7.81
CA LEU A 49 5.13 -14.83 6.59
C LEU A 49 3.71 -15.30 6.90
N ASN A 50 3.55 -16.27 7.80
CA ASN A 50 2.23 -16.71 8.28
C ASN A 50 1.44 -15.58 8.98
N SER A 51 2.11 -14.75 9.79
CA SER A 51 1.48 -13.60 10.43
C SER A 51 0.98 -12.59 9.40
N ILE A 52 1.81 -12.25 8.41
CA ILE A 52 1.44 -11.36 7.30
C ILE A 52 0.23 -11.91 6.56
N GLN A 53 0.21 -13.20 6.24
CA GLN A 53 -0.93 -13.85 5.59
C GLN A 53 -2.21 -13.72 6.42
N LYS A 54 -2.17 -14.08 7.71
CA LYS A 54 -3.35 -14.05 8.59
C LYS A 54 -3.93 -12.64 8.71
N ASP A 55 -3.06 -11.65 8.88
CA ASP A 55 -3.48 -10.26 8.99
C ASP A 55 -4.04 -9.74 7.67
N LEU A 56 -3.38 -10.04 6.55
CA LEU A 56 -3.89 -9.66 5.23
C LEU A 56 -5.26 -10.31 4.95
N VAL A 57 -5.44 -11.60 5.24
CA VAL A 57 -6.75 -12.27 5.11
C VAL A 57 -7.81 -11.53 5.90
N ARG A 58 -7.53 -11.20 7.18
CA ARG A 58 -8.46 -10.47 8.04
C ARG A 58 -8.80 -9.08 7.46
N LEU A 59 -7.82 -8.36 6.94
CA LEU A 59 -8.02 -7.04 6.33
C LEU A 59 -8.84 -7.14 5.04
N LEU A 60 -8.54 -8.11 4.16
CA LEU A 60 -9.32 -8.34 2.95
C LEU A 60 -10.77 -8.72 3.27
N LYS A 61 -11.03 -9.53 4.31
CA LYS A 61 -12.40 -9.81 4.79
C LYS A 61 -13.09 -8.54 5.30
N LYS A 62 -12.38 -7.73 6.10
CA LYS A 62 -12.90 -6.52 6.76
C LYS A 62 -13.33 -5.47 5.73
N PHE A 63 -12.50 -5.24 4.71
CA PHE A 63 -12.71 -4.14 3.78
C PHE A 63 -13.38 -4.56 2.46
N ASN A 64 -13.34 -5.84 2.11
CA ASN A 64 -13.91 -6.40 0.89
C ASN A 64 -13.61 -5.52 -0.35
N PRO A 65 -12.32 -5.32 -0.68
CA PRO A 65 -11.94 -4.34 -1.70
C PRO A 65 -12.32 -4.78 -3.11
N ASP A 66 -12.59 -3.82 -3.98
CA ASP A 66 -12.84 -4.08 -5.41
C ASP A 66 -11.55 -4.41 -6.16
N CYS A 67 -10.40 -3.91 -5.69
CA CYS A 67 -9.09 -4.28 -6.19
C CYS A 67 -7.99 -4.08 -5.13
N VAL A 68 -6.88 -4.80 -5.34
CA VAL A 68 -5.66 -4.66 -4.54
C VAL A 68 -4.56 -4.06 -5.41
N THR A 69 -3.85 -3.07 -4.87
CA THR A 69 -2.70 -2.44 -5.54
C THR A 69 -1.45 -2.66 -4.72
N ILE A 70 -0.34 -3.00 -5.37
CA ILE A 70 0.88 -3.42 -4.68
C ILE A 70 2.08 -2.67 -5.27
N GLU A 71 2.96 -2.16 -4.41
CA GLU A 71 4.24 -1.64 -4.87
C GLU A 71 5.10 -2.78 -5.43
N GLN A 72 5.51 -2.62 -6.69
CA GLN A 72 6.47 -3.48 -7.33
C GLN A 72 7.88 -3.12 -6.86
N LEU A 73 8.55 -4.09 -6.26
CA LEU A 73 9.91 -3.93 -5.79
C LEU A 73 10.90 -3.95 -6.96
N PHE A 74 11.80 -2.98 -6.98
CA PHE A 74 12.99 -3.02 -7.82
C PHE A 74 14.17 -3.43 -6.96
N PHE A 75 14.72 -4.61 -7.22
CA PHE A 75 15.82 -5.14 -6.43
C PHE A 75 17.15 -4.55 -6.94
N GLY A 76 17.79 -3.73 -6.11
CA GLY A 76 19.18 -3.31 -6.27
C GLY A 76 20.19 -4.32 -5.70
N ILE A 77 21.38 -3.82 -5.33
CA ILE A 77 22.61 -4.57 -5.03
C ILE A 77 22.49 -5.58 -3.87
N ASN A 78 21.51 -5.44 -2.96
CA ASN A 78 21.38 -6.31 -1.78
C ASN A 78 20.40 -7.48 -1.99
N SER A 79 20.94 -8.60 -2.47
CA SER A 79 20.20 -9.84 -2.75
C SER A 79 19.54 -10.46 -1.52
N ARG A 80 20.10 -10.30 -0.31
CA ARG A 80 19.52 -10.85 0.92
C ARG A 80 18.21 -10.15 1.27
N THR A 81 18.20 -8.82 1.28
CA THR A 81 16.98 -8.04 1.54
C THR A 81 15.96 -8.27 0.42
N ALA A 82 16.43 -8.33 -0.83
CA ALA A 82 15.57 -8.65 -1.96
C ALA A 82 14.84 -9.99 -1.78
N MET A 83 15.56 -11.03 -1.36
CA MET A 83 14.99 -12.35 -1.12
C MET A 83 13.93 -12.33 -0.01
N THR A 84 14.23 -11.72 1.13
CA THR A 84 13.31 -11.73 2.28
C THR A 84 12.03 -10.94 1.99
N VAL A 85 12.13 -9.75 1.38
CA VAL A 85 10.95 -8.97 0.98
C VAL A 85 10.20 -9.68 -0.16
N GLY A 86 10.92 -10.33 -1.09
CA GLY A 86 10.34 -11.16 -2.14
C GLY A 86 9.44 -12.28 -1.59
N GLN A 87 9.84 -12.93 -0.49
CA GLN A 87 9.02 -13.93 0.19
C GLN A 87 7.71 -13.33 0.75
N ALA A 88 7.79 -12.19 1.44
CA ALA A 88 6.59 -11.49 1.94
C ALA A 88 5.66 -11.08 0.80
N ARG A 89 6.22 -10.52 -0.27
CA ARG A 89 5.45 -10.15 -1.47
C ARG A 89 4.78 -11.37 -2.12
N GLY A 90 5.46 -12.52 -2.18
CA GLY A 90 4.87 -13.77 -2.68
C GLY A 90 3.65 -14.20 -1.86
N VAL A 91 3.74 -14.12 -0.53
CA VAL A 91 2.61 -14.39 0.37
C VAL A 91 1.46 -13.40 0.14
N ILE A 92 1.76 -12.11 0.03
CA ILE A 92 0.76 -11.06 -0.21
C ILE A 92 0.01 -11.31 -1.53
N LEU A 93 0.75 -11.54 -2.62
CA LEU A 93 0.19 -11.81 -3.95
C LEU A 93 -0.68 -13.07 -3.95
N SER A 94 -0.17 -14.18 -3.43
CA SER A 94 -0.91 -15.44 -3.37
C SER A 94 -2.18 -15.31 -2.52
N THR A 95 -2.12 -14.55 -1.42
CA THR A 95 -3.26 -14.34 -0.52
C THR A 95 -4.33 -13.48 -1.18
N ALA A 96 -3.94 -12.35 -1.81
CA ALA A 96 -4.85 -11.50 -2.53
C ALA A 96 -5.51 -12.23 -3.71
N ALA A 97 -4.72 -13.01 -4.48
CA ALA A 97 -5.22 -13.79 -5.60
C ALA A 97 -6.23 -14.87 -5.13
N GLY A 98 -5.94 -15.54 -4.01
CA GLY A 98 -6.87 -16.50 -3.40
C GLY A 98 -8.19 -15.89 -2.92
N TYR A 99 -8.27 -14.57 -2.78
CA TYR A 99 -9.48 -13.83 -2.45
C TYR A 99 -10.31 -13.41 -3.68
N GLY A 100 -9.82 -13.70 -4.89
CA GLY A 100 -10.54 -13.43 -6.15
C GLY A 100 -10.59 -11.95 -6.55
N VAL A 101 -9.78 -11.09 -5.92
CA VAL A 101 -9.75 -9.65 -6.20
C VAL A 101 -8.72 -9.33 -7.30
N PRO A 102 -9.03 -8.43 -8.27
CA PRO A 102 -8.06 -7.95 -9.23
C PRO A 102 -6.83 -7.32 -8.56
N ILE A 103 -5.63 -7.67 -9.06
CA ILE A 103 -4.36 -7.18 -8.53
C ILE A 103 -3.69 -6.28 -9.58
N PHE A 104 -3.23 -5.12 -9.14
CA PHE A 104 -2.47 -4.18 -9.96
C PHE A 104 -1.14 -3.80 -9.31
N GLU A 105 -0.10 -3.70 -10.12
CA GLU A 105 1.25 -3.45 -9.62
C GLU A 105 1.83 -2.16 -10.18
N TYR A 106 2.58 -1.46 -9.33
CA TYR A 106 3.17 -0.16 -9.66
C TYR A 106 4.60 -0.07 -9.15
N GLN A 107 5.53 0.30 -10.03
CA GLN A 107 6.90 0.61 -9.62
C GLN A 107 6.92 1.88 -8.76
N GLY A 108 7.71 1.90 -7.68
CA GLY A 108 7.82 3.06 -6.79
C GLY A 108 8.16 4.37 -7.51
N LEU A 109 9.04 4.33 -8.52
CA LEU A 109 9.33 5.50 -9.37
C LEU A 109 8.10 6.02 -10.11
N HIS A 110 7.26 5.11 -10.61
CA HIS A 110 6.01 5.47 -11.27
C HIS A 110 5.03 6.07 -10.27
N VAL A 111 4.86 5.46 -9.08
CA VAL A 111 4.01 6.01 -8.00
C VAL A 111 4.42 7.44 -7.66
N LYS A 112 5.72 7.67 -7.41
CA LYS A 112 6.27 9.00 -7.11
C LYS A 112 5.98 10.00 -8.22
N HIS A 113 6.28 9.63 -9.46
CA HIS A 113 6.04 10.50 -10.61
C HIS A 113 4.55 10.82 -10.80
N THR A 114 3.66 9.82 -10.68
CA THR A 114 2.21 10.02 -10.82
C THR A 114 1.64 10.96 -9.76
N LEU A 115 2.13 10.88 -8.51
CA LEU A 115 1.60 11.71 -7.42
C LEU A 115 2.21 13.12 -7.38
N THR A 116 3.51 13.25 -7.66
CA THR A 116 4.24 14.51 -7.40
C THR A 116 4.79 15.19 -8.65
N GLY A 117 4.77 14.50 -9.79
CA GLY A 117 5.44 14.94 -11.02
C GLY A 117 6.93 14.61 -11.06
N SER A 118 7.51 14.05 -9.99
CA SER A 118 8.93 13.70 -9.91
C SER A 118 9.14 12.27 -9.43
N GLY A 119 9.90 11.46 -10.18
CA GLY A 119 10.30 10.11 -9.73
C GLY A 119 11.29 10.12 -8.55
N ARG A 120 11.86 11.29 -8.21
CA ARG A 120 12.85 11.47 -7.13
C ARG A 120 12.26 12.00 -5.83
N ALA A 121 10.93 12.08 -5.73
CA ALA A 121 10.24 12.55 -4.53
C ALA A 121 10.69 11.80 -3.28
N ASP A 122 10.90 12.55 -2.19
CA ASP A 122 11.20 11.99 -0.88
C ASP A 122 9.91 11.56 -0.15
N LYS A 123 10.07 10.90 1.01
CA LYS A 123 8.94 10.39 1.79
C LYS A 123 8.00 11.51 2.29
N LYS A 124 8.54 12.70 2.60
CA LYS A 124 7.75 13.84 3.07
C LYS A 124 6.90 14.42 1.95
N GLU A 125 7.46 14.48 0.74
CA GLU A 125 6.77 14.93 -0.46
C GLU A 125 5.63 13.98 -0.82
N ILE A 126 5.83 12.67 -0.72
CA ILE A 126 4.77 11.68 -0.92
C ILE A 126 3.64 11.87 0.10
N GLN A 127 3.97 11.96 1.40
CA GLN A 127 2.96 12.23 2.43
C GLN A 127 2.16 13.51 2.17
N LYS A 128 2.82 14.59 1.74
CA LYS A 128 2.18 15.85 1.39
C LYS A 128 1.17 15.67 0.25
N HIS A 129 1.54 14.92 -0.80
CA HIS A 129 0.65 14.67 -1.93
C HIS A 129 -0.50 13.72 -1.56
N VAL A 130 -0.24 12.66 -0.80
CA VAL A 130 -1.28 11.78 -0.23
C VAL A 130 -2.31 12.60 0.55
N MET A 131 -1.87 13.47 1.44
CA MET A 131 -2.75 14.38 2.20
C MET A 131 -3.57 15.31 1.29
N LYS A 132 -2.95 15.87 0.25
CA LYS A 132 -3.61 16.73 -0.74
C LYS A 132 -4.74 15.97 -1.45
N TYR A 133 -4.47 14.77 -1.97
CA TYR A 133 -5.45 13.94 -2.67
C TYR A 133 -6.61 13.50 -1.76
N LEU A 134 -6.33 13.23 -0.48
CA LEU A 134 -7.33 12.86 0.51
C LEU A 134 -8.06 14.07 1.14
N GLY A 135 -7.64 15.30 0.80
CA GLY A 135 -8.14 16.53 1.41
C GLY A 135 -8.00 16.54 2.94
N LYS A 136 -6.85 16.09 3.44
CA LYS A 136 -6.48 16.02 4.86
C LYS A 136 -5.38 17.03 5.16
N ARG A 137 -5.40 17.64 6.36
CA ARG A 137 -4.30 18.51 6.83
C ARG A 137 -3.15 17.72 7.45
N LYS A 138 -3.48 16.54 8.00
CA LYS A 138 -2.55 15.64 8.68
C LYS A 138 -3.05 14.20 8.57
N LEU A 139 -2.13 13.26 8.43
CA LEU A 139 -2.38 11.85 8.70
C LEU A 139 -2.10 11.60 10.20
N SER A 140 -3.06 11.02 10.92
CA SER A 140 -2.81 10.48 12.25
C SER A 140 -1.68 9.45 12.19
N LYS A 141 -0.82 9.43 13.21
CA LYS A 141 0.19 8.38 13.32
C LYS A 141 -0.55 7.04 13.49
N PRO A 142 -0.24 5.99 12.71
CA PRO A 142 -0.85 4.68 12.90
C PRO A 142 -0.52 4.18 14.32
N GLU A 143 -1.37 3.32 14.89
CA GLU A 143 -1.14 2.74 16.22
C GLU A 143 0.24 2.09 16.31
N ASN A 144 0.68 1.45 15.23
CA ASN A 144 1.97 0.78 15.13
C ASN A 144 3.14 1.72 14.81
N GLY A 145 2.88 3.01 14.57
CA GLY A 145 3.87 4.07 14.47
C GLY A 145 4.57 4.25 13.12
N TYR A 146 4.40 3.32 12.18
CA TYR A 146 5.02 3.30 10.85
C TYR A 146 4.23 4.15 9.83
N ILE A 147 4.28 5.47 9.99
CA ILE A 147 3.53 6.41 9.12
C ILE A 147 4.03 6.40 7.67
N ASP A 148 5.34 6.21 7.46
CA ASP A 148 5.93 6.25 6.13
C ASP A 148 5.41 5.10 5.27
N ASP A 149 5.50 3.85 5.75
CA ASP A 149 5.07 2.66 5.02
C ASP A 149 3.54 2.68 4.76
N ALA A 150 2.75 3.18 5.73
CA ALA A 150 1.31 3.33 5.53
C ALA A 150 0.97 4.44 4.50
N ALA A 151 1.77 5.51 4.45
CA ALA A 151 1.61 6.57 3.45
C ALA A 151 2.03 6.11 2.05
N ASP A 152 3.10 5.31 1.95
CA ASP A 152 3.55 4.71 0.70
C ASP A 152 2.47 3.74 0.16
N ALA A 153 1.82 2.93 1.02
CA ALA A 153 0.68 2.10 0.63
C ALA A 153 -0.54 2.92 0.14
N LEU A 154 -0.86 4.04 0.80
CA LEU A 154 -1.88 4.98 0.31
C LEU A 154 -1.49 5.59 -1.04
N ALA A 155 -0.21 5.90 -1.25
CA ALA A 155 0.28 6.43 -2.50
C ALA A 155 0.09 5.45 -3.67
N VAL A 156 0.32 4.16 -3.44
CA VAL A 156 0.07 3.10 -4.44
C VAL A 156 -1.41 3.03 -4.82
N ALA A 157 -2.32 3.10 -3.83
CA ALA A 157 -3.76 3.14 -4.08
C ALA A 157 -4.19 4.39 -4.87
N ILE A 158 -3.66 5.56 -4.52
CA ILE A 158 -3.94 6.81 -5.23
C ILE A 158 -3.38 6.77 -6.66
N CYS A 159 -2.19 6.20 -6.86
CA CYS A 159 -1.60 6.02 -8.18
C CYS A 159 -2.53 5.21 -9.11
N HIS A 160 -3.11 4.11 -8.59
CA HIS A 160 -4.10 3.34 -9.35
C HIS A 160 -5.33 4.17 -9.71
N TYR A 161 -5.91 4.88 -8.73
CA TYR A 161 -7.05 5.77 -8.97
C TYR A 161 -6.77 6.80 -10.07
N LEU A 162 -5.60 7.46 -10.04
CA LEU A 162 -5.24 8.46 -11.04
C LEU A 162 -5.11 7.82 -12.42
N LYS A 163 -4.45 6.66 -12.52
CA LYS A 163 -4.27 5.94 -13.80
C LYS A 163 -5.59 5.54 -14.45
N ILE A 164 -6.59 5.11 -13.67
CA ILE A 164 -7.90 4.70 -14.22
C ILE A 164 -8.83 5.89 -14.46
N SER A 165 -8.60 7.03 -13.80
CA SER A 165 -9.43 8.25 -13.96
C SER A 165 -8.98 9.12 -15.14
N SER A 166 -7.75 8.92 -15.63
CA SER A 166 -7.22 9.58 -16.83
C SER A 166 -7.62 8.90 -18.14
N LYS A 167 -8.44 7.84 -18.08
CA LYS A 167 -9.09 7.20 -19.23
C LYS A 167 -10.56 7.62 -19.30
#